data_AF-A0AAD5H5Q7-F1
#
_entry.id   AF-A0AAD5H5Q7-F1
#
_cell.length_a   1.000
_cell.length_b   1.000
_cell.length_c   1.000
_cell.angle_alpha   90.00
_cell.angle_beta   90.00
_cell.angle_gamma   90.00
#
_symmetry.space_group_name_H-M   'P 1'
#
loop_
_entity.id
_entity.type
_entity.pdbx_description
1 polymer ?
#
loop_
_entity_poly.entity_id
_entity_poly.type
_entity_poly.pdbx_seq_one_letter_code
_entity_poly.pdbx_strand_id
1 'polypeptide(L)'
;MQAALKMLLATLMACMMVMASAGRPPKRDPVQTCIAQQDCIARGTRAVCAEDVLTGRTGAFPNACYMSCANKMIGVAWRKLYSYQTSKYCQAHWLSDPACSTC
;
A
#
# COMPACT_ATOMS: atom_id res chain seq x y z
N MET A 1 21.54 -54.03 -2.48
CA MET A 1 21.72 -52.63 -2.98
C MET A 1 20.41 -51.90 -3.33
N GLN A 2 19.27 -52.58 -3.53
CA GLN A 2 18.00 -51.92 -3.90
C GLN A 2 17.25 -51.22 -2.75
N ALA A 3 17.40 -51.67 -1.49
CA ALA A 3 16.68 -51.09 -0.36
C ALA A 3 17.21 -49.70 0.06
N ALA A 4 18.53 -49.51 0.01
CA ALA A 4 19.18 -48.24 0.36
C ALA A 4 18.83 -47.11 -0.63
N LEU A 5 18.71 -47.44 -1.92
CA LEU A 5 18.32 -46.49 -2.97
C LEU A 5 16.88 -46.00 -2.80
N LYS A 6 15.96 -46.89 -2.40
CA LYS A 6 14.55 -46.55 -2.13
C LYS A 6 14.39 -45.67 -0.89
N MET A 7 15.18 -45.93 0.15
CA MET A 7 15.20 -45.11 1.37
C MET A 7 15.74 -43.70 1.12
N LEU A 8 16.78 -43.56 0.29
CA LEU A 8 17.35 -42.26 -0.11
C LEU A 8 16.40 -41.42 -0.98
N LEU A 9 15.65 -42.06 -1.89
CA LEU A 9 14.65 -41.39 -2.73
C LEU A 9 13.45 -40.89 -1.90
N ALA A 10 13.04 -41.65 -0.88
CA ALA A 10 11.95 -41.25 0.01
C ALA A 10 12.31 -40.05 0.90
N THR A 11 13.54 -39.96 1.42
CA THR A 11 14.00 -38.81 2.20
C THR A 11 14.21 -37.56 1.34
N LEU A 12 14.67 -37.70 0.09
CA LEU A 12 14.78 -36.58 -0.85
C LEU A 12 13.41 -35.99 -1.23
N MET A 13 12.38 -36.82 -1.45
CA MET A 13 11.03 -36.32 -1.70
C MET A 13 10.41 -35.63 -0.47
N ALA A 14 10.66 -36.15 0.74
CA ALA A 14 10.18 -35.52 1.97
C ALA A 14 10.81 -34.14 2.20
N CYS A 15 12.09 -33.95 1.84
CA CYS A 15 12.76 -32.66 1.97
C CYS A 15 12.23 -31.59 1.00
N MET A 16 11.79 -31.95 -0.21
CA MET A 16 11.24 -30.97 -1.17
C MET A 16 9.86 -30.45 -0.77
N MET A 17 9.05 -31.24 -0.05
CA MET A 17 7.71 -30.80 0.39
C MET A 17 7.76 -29.76 1.51
N VAL A 18 8.84 -29.72 2.30
CA VAL A 18 9.01 -28.75 3.41
C VAL A 18 9.41 -27.36 2.90
N MET A 19 9.98 -27.24 1.70
CA MET A 19 10.35 -25.93 1.12
C MET A 19 9.21 -25.25 0.34
N ALA A 20 8.16 -25.97 -0.01
CA ALA A 20 7.00 -25.41 -0.71
C ALA A 20 6.04 -24.61 0.21
N SER A 21 6.25 -24.64 1.52
CA SER A 21 5.49 -23.88 2.51
C SER A 21 6.12 -22.55 2.90
N ALA A 22 7.12 -22.06 2.15
CA ALA A 22 7.60 -20.70 2.28
C ALA A 22 6.40 -19.76 1.99
N GLY A 23 5.84 -19.22 3.08
CA GLY A 23 4.63 -18.40 3.06
C GLY A 23 4.72 -17.35 1.97
N ARG A 24 3.64 -17.20 1.20
CA ARG A 24 3.52 -16.14 0.20
C ARG A 24 3.92 -14.82 0.86
N PRO A 25 4.81 -14.01 0.24
CA PRO A 25 5.14 -12.71 0.78
C PRO A 25 3.83 -11.95 1.02
N PRO A 26 3.71 -11.20 2.13
CA PRO A 26 2.48 -10.50 2.45
C PRO A 26 2.05 -9.69 1.22
N LYS A 27 0.80 -9.89 0.79
CA LYS A 27 0.23 -9.16 -0.34
C LYS A 27 0.35 -7.67 0.01
N ARG A 28 1.23 -6.95 -0.68
CA ARG A 28 1.41 -5.50 -0.45
C ARG A 28 0.08 -4.79 -0.65
N ASP A 29 -0.18 -3.82 0.20
CA ASP A 29 -1.35 -2.95 0.10
C ASP A 29 -1.41 -2.33 -1.32
N PRO A 30 -2.55 -2.39 -2.02
CA PRO A 30 -2.68 -1.90 -3.40
C PRO A 30 -2.45 -0.39 -3.52
N VAL A 31 -2.79 0.39 -2.48
CA VAL A 31 -2.56 1.83 -2.43
C VAL A 31 -1.06 2.10 -2.27
N GLN A 32 -0.38 1.41 -1.36
CA GLN A 32 1.07 1.55 -1.20
C GLN A 32 1.83 1.18 -2.47
N THR A 33 1.39 0.11 -3.14
CA THR A 33 1.95 -0.32 -4.42
C THR A 33 1.75 0.77 -5.49
N CYS A 34 0.56 1.36 -5.56
CA CYS A 34 0.28 2.47 -6.46
C CYS A 34 1.15 3.71 -6.17
N ILE A 35 1.32 4.07 -4.89
CA ILE A 35 2.12 5.23 -4.47
C ILE A 35 3.58 5.06 -4.90
N ALA A 36 4.15 3.87 -4.68
CA ALA A 36 5.51 3.55 -5.06
C ALA A 36 5.69 3.52 -6.59
N GLN A 37 4.77 2.87 -7.31
CA GLN A 37 4.84 2.77 -8.78
C GLN A 37 4.71 4.12 -9.48
N GLN A 38 3.90 5.03 -8.93
CA GLN A 38 3.68 6.36 -9.53
C GLN A 38 4.64 7.43 -9.02
N ASP A 39 5.54 7.06 -8.10
CA ASP A 39 6.46 7.96 -7.40
C ASP A 39 5.74 9.22 -6.89
N CYS A 40 4.65 9.01 -6.12
CA CYS A 40 3.80 10.13 -5.70
C CYS A 40 4.55 11.16 -4.82
N ILE A 41 5.66 10.79 -4.20
CA ILE A 41 6.50 11.69 -3.38
C ILE A 41 7.13 12.77 -4.25
N ALA A 42 7.62 12.42 -5.44
CA ALA A 42 8.28 13.35 -6.36
C ALA A 42 7.32 14.35 -7.04
N ARG A 43 6.01 14.13 -6.96
CA ARG A 43 4.98 14.97 -7.64
C ARG A 43 4.62 16.27 -6.91
N GLY A 44 5.40 16.62 -5.89
CA GLY A 44 5.24 17.85 -5.12
C GLY A 44 4.26 17.73 -3.96
N THR A 45 4.12 18.83 -3.22
CA THR A 45 3.48 18.84 -1.89
C THR A 45 2.22 19.71 -1.83
N ARG A 46 1.59 19.94 -2.99
CA ARG A 46 0.32 20.66 -3.04
C ARG A 46 -0.81 19.75 -2.57
N ALA A 47 -1.15 19.90 -1.30
CA ALA A 47 -2.17 19.12 -0.62
C ALA A 47 -3.55 19.24 -1.28
N VAL A 48 -4.37 18.21 -1.08
CA VAL A 48 -5.74 18.12 -1.57
C VAL A 48 -6.66 17.86 -0.39
N CYS A 49 -7.65 18.73 -0.20
CA CYS A 49 -8.81 18.43 0.63
C CYS A 49 -9.86 17.73 -0.26
N ALA A 50 -10.43 16.65 0.24
CA ALA A 50 -11.37 15.82 -0.49
C ALA A 50 -12.46 15.31 0.46
N GLU A 51 -13.56 14.87 -0.14
CA GLU A 51 -14.70 14.25 0.51
C GLU A 51 -14.81 12.80 0.04
N ASP A 52 -15.01 11.87 0.96
CA ASP A 52 -15.42 10.51 0.63
C ASP A 52 -16.90 10.52 0.26
N VAL A 53 -17.18 10.29 -1.02
CA VAL A 53 -18.53 10.37 -1.60
C VAL A 53 -19.49 9.36 -0.96
N LEU A 54 -18.98 8.26 -0.39
CA LEU A 54 -19.82 7.23 0.21
C LEU A 54 -20.26 7.60 1.64
N THR A 55 -19.44 8.36 2.36
CA THR A 55 -19.66 8.65 3.79
C THR A 55 -19.89 10.14 4.10
N GLY A 56 -19.60 11.02 3.14
CA GLY A 56 -19.61 12.48 3.32
C GLY A 56 -18.46 13.00 4.19
N ARG A 57 -17.51 12.14 4.61
CA ARG A 57 -16.41 12.55 5.48
C ARG A 57 -15.34 13.30 4.68
N THR A 58 -14.80 14.36 5.26
CA THR A 58 -13.65 15.08 4.69
C THR A 58 -12.33 14.47 5.14
N GLY A 59 -11.31 14.66 4.31
CA GLY A 59 -9.94 14.24 4.58
C GLY A 59 -8.97 14.92 3.63
N ALA A 60 -7.69 14.90 3.99
CA ALA A 60 -6.62 15.53 3.23
C ALA A 60 -5.56 14.53 2.76
N PHE A 61 -5.02 14.78 1.56
CA PHE A 61 -3.96 14.00 0.93
C PHE A 61 -2.73 14.88 0.65
N PRO A 62 -1.51 14.32 0.71
CA PRO A 62 -0.28 15.08 0.44
C PRO A 62 -0.27 15.76 -0.92
N ASN A 63 -0.85 15.09 -1.92
CA ASN A 63 -1.10 15.63 -3.25
C ASN A 63 -2.15 14.77 -3.99
N ALA A 64 -2.47 15.16 -5.23
CA ALA A 64 -3.47 14.48 -6.05
C ALA A 64 -3.10 13.03 -6.42
N CYS A 65 -1.81 12.67 -6.47
CA CYS A 65 -1.37 11.31 -6.75
C CYS A 65 -1.75 10.36 -5.60
N TYR A 66 -1.54 10.79 -4.36
CA TYR A 66 -1.98 10.02 -3.18
C TYR A 66 -3.49 9.80 -3.18
N MET A 67 -4.28 10.84 -3.44
CA MET A 67 -5.74 10.71 -3.56
C MET A 67 -6.15 9.74 -4.68
N SER A 68 -5.51 9.83 -5.85
CA SER A 68 -5.77 8.93 -6.97
C SER A 68 -5.44 7.47 -6.63
N CYS A 69 -4.35 7.23 -5.90
CA CYS A 69 -4.02 5.89 -5.44
C CYS A 69 -5.00 5.37 -4.37
N ALA A 70 -5.47 6.22 -3.45
CA ALA A 70 -6.50 5.83 -2.48
C ALA A 70 -7.79 5.36 -3.17
N ASN A 71 -8.20 6.03 -4.26
CA ASN A 71 -9.37 5.66 -5.07
C ASN A 71 -9.23 4.34 -5.84
N LYS A 72 -8.06 3.68 -5.85
CA LYS A 72 -7.93 2.33 -6.39
C LYS A 72 -8.41 1.25 -5.43
N MET A 73 -8.61 1.59 -4.16
CA MET A 73 -9.14 0.67 -3.17
C MET A 73 -10.66 0.48 -3.40
N ILE A 74 -11.12 -0.76 -3.40
CA ILE A 74 -12.55 -1.07 -3.55
C ILE A 74 -13.32 -0.49 -2.37
N GLY A 75 -14.45 0.16 -2.65
CA GLY A 75 -15.27 0.79 -1.62
C GLY A 75 -14.72 2.13 -1.11
N VAL A 76 -13.77 2.73 -1.82
CA VAL A 76 -13.23 4.07 -1.53
C VAL A 76 -13.51 4.99 -2.72
N ALA A 77 -14.09 6.16 -2.47
CA ALA A 77 -14.39 7.13 -3.52
C ALA A 77 -14.18 8.57 -3.02
N TRP A 78 -12.95 9.07 -3.08
CA TRP A 78 -12.62 10.46 -2.77
C TRP A 78 -12.88 11.38 -3.97
N ARG A 79 -13.60 12.47 -3.72
CA ARG A 79 -13.79 13.58 -4.65
C ARG A 79 -13.02 14.80 -4.13
N LYS A 80 -12.15 15.34 -4.98
CA LYS A 80 -11.42 16.58 -4.68
C LYS A 80 -12.39 17.73 -4.44
N LEU A 81 -12.18 18.48 -3.37
CA LEU A 81 -12.86 19.74 -3.09
C LEU A 81 -11.98 20.92 -3.53
N TYR A 82 -10.77 21.02 -2.97
CA TYR A 82 -9.82 22.08 -3.32
C TYR A 82 -8.37 21.65 -3.05
N SER A 83 -7.42 22.39 -3.62
CA SER A 83 -5.98 22.20 -3.39
C SER A 83 -5.40 23.40 -2.66
N TYR A 84 -4.54 23.16 -1.67
CA TYR A 84 -3.98 24.20 -0.82
C TYR A 84 -2.48 23.98 -0.58
N GLN A 85 -1.80 25.03 -0.14
CA GLN A 85 -0.42 24.92 0.32
C GLN A 85 -0.43 24.45 1.77
N THR A 86 0.22 23.31 2.05
CA THR A 86 0.30 22.77 3.40
C THR A 86 1.58 23.22 4.12
N SER A 87 1.60 23.11 5.45
CA SER A 87 2.75 23.47 6.27
C SER A 87 3.94 22.55 6.00
N LYS A 88 5.17 23.04 6.17
CA LYS A 88 6.38 22.20 6.07
C LYS A 88 6.34 21.01 7.03
N TYR A 89 5.72 21.20 8.20
CA TYR A 89 5.50 20.14 9.17
C TYR A 89 4.68 19.00 8.55
N CYS A 90 3.50 19.29 7.98
CA CYS A 90 2.68 18.23 7.40
C CYS A 90 3.31 17.57 6.17
N GLN A 91 4.12 18.30 5.40
CA GLN A 91 4.90 17.70 4.30
C GLN A 91 5.86 16.61 4.81
N ALA A 92 6.46 16.79 5.99
CA ALA A 92 7.39 15.83 6.58
C ALA A 92 6.68 14.73 7.39
N HIS A 93 5.51 15.03 7.98
CA HIS A 93 4.87 14.18 8.98
C HIS A 93 3.53 13.58 8.54
N TRP A 94 3.16 13.65 7.25
CA TRP A 94 1.84 13.20 6.79
C TRP A 94 1.49 11.75 7.17
N LEU A 95 2.48 10.86 7.14
CA LEU A 95 2.28 9.43 7.47
C LEU A 95 2.37 9.15 8.98
N SER A 96 2.91 10.08 9.77
CA SER A 96 3.10 9.91 11.21
C SER A 96 2.11 10.70 12.06
N ASP A 97 1.55 11.79 11.52
CA ASP A 97 0.63 12.68 12.22
C ASP A 97 -0.75 12.69 11.50
N PRO A 98 -1.79 12.10 12.11
CA PRO A 98 -3.12 12.05 11.51
C PRO A 98 -3.76 13.43 11.32
N ALA A 99 -3.35 14.46 12.09
CA ALA A 99 -3.89 15.81 11.94
C ALA A 99 -3.58 16.41 10.55
N CYS A 100 -2.49 15.95 9.92
CA CYS A 100 -2.14 16.37 8.56
C CYS A 100 -3.07 15.80 7.49
N SER A 101 -3.86 14.77 7.82
CA SER A 101 -4.87 14.19 6.92
C SER A 101 -6.27 14.77 7.15
N THR A 102 -6.40 15.90 7.85
CA THR A 102 -7.67 16.58 8.10
C THR A 102 -7.80 17.87 7.28
N CYS A 103 -9.01 18.07 6.76
CA CYS A 103 -9.59 19.34 6.36
C CYS A 103 -11.06 19.34 6.83
#